data_AF-A0A3E4LI69-F1
#
_entry.id   AF-A0A3E4LI69-F1
#
_cell.length_a   1.000
_cell.length_b   1.000
_cell.length_c   1.000
_cell.angle_alpha   90.00
_cell.angle_beta   90.00
_cell.angle_gamma   90.00
#
_symmetry.space_group_name_H-M   'P 1'
#
loop_
_entity.id
_entity.type
_entity.pdbx_description
1 polymer ?
#
loop_
_entity_poly.entity_id
_entity_poly.type
_entity_poly.pdbx_seq_one_letter_code
_entity_poly.pdbx_strand_id
1 'polypeptide(L)'
;MTNYDQMKKLLKEFADKYVQKIPIESMLSEVSEDKARTNESGNRKLVYEKGRKDMQVIDMDEVAHHIYRIARFPESKKESESPASADAFVISADNMYSLLSVYVQKKILR
;
A
#
# COMPACT_ATOMS: atom_id res chain seq x y z
N MET A 1 12.34 6.06 -19.01
CA MET A 1 11.95 6.19 -17.59
C MET A 1 10.45 6.36 -17.58
N THR A 2 9.73 5.43 -16.96
CA THR A 2 8.25 5.43 -16.93
C THR A 2 7.75 6.40 -15.86
N ASN A 3 6.46 6.75 -15.89
CA ASN A 3 5.81 7.51 -14.81
C ASN A 3 5.90 6.74 -13.47
N TYR A 4 5.94 5.41 -13.53
CA TYR A 4 6.13 4.55 -12.35
C TYR A 4 7.50 4.76 -11.74
N ASP A 5 8.54 4.72 -12.56
CA ASP A 5 9.91 4.97 -12.10
C ASP A 5 10.07 6.37 -11.49
N GLN A 6 9.39 7.37 -12.05
CA GLN A 6 9.41 8.74 -11.54
C GLN A 6 8.74 8.85 -10.17
N MET A 7 7.51 8.33 -10.03
CA MET A 7 6.79 8.34 -8.75
C MET A 7 7.54 7.53 -7.69
N LYS A 8 8.02 6.34 -8.06
CA LYS A 8 8.87 5.51 -7.21
C LYS A 8 10.10 6.28 -6.73
N LYS A 9 10.79 6.98 -7.64
CA LYS A 9 11.98 7.77 -7.29
C LYS A 9 11.63 8.87 -6.28
N LEU A 10 10.55 9.62 -6.52
CA LEU A 10 10.10 10.68 -5.60
C LEU A 10 9.77 10.14 -4.20
N LEU A 11 9.02 9.05 -4.12
CA LEU A 11 8.65 8.43 -2.85
C LEU A 11 9.87 7.85 -2.13
N LYS A 12 10.82 7.28 -2.89
CA LYS A 12 12.07 6.76 -2.33
C LYS A 12 12.96 7.87 -1.79
N GLU A 13 13.12 8.97 -2.52
CA GLU A 13 13.87 10.15 -2.05
C GLU A 13 13.23 10.75 -0.79
N PHE A 14 11.90 10.77 -0.71
CA PHE A 14 11.19 11.14 0.50
C PHE A 14 11.48 10.16 1.65
N ALA A 15 11.36 8.85 1.41
CA ALA A 15 11.63 7.82 2.41
C ALA A 15 13.07 7.89 2.94
N ASP A 16 14.06 7.94 2.06
CA ASP A 16 15.49 7.96 2.40
C ASP A 16 15.88 9.16 3.28
N LYS A 17 15.12 10.26 3.20
CA LYS A 17 15.31 11.44 4.06
C LYS A 17 14.95 11.21 5.52
N TYR A 18 13.97 10.34 5.80
CA TYR A 18 13.40 10.16 7.15
C TYR A 18 13.65 8.76 7.72
N VAL A 19 13.54 7.74 6.88
CA VAL A 19 13.66 6.34 7.26
C VAL A 19 14.59 5.66 6.25
N GLN A 20 15.88 5.71 6.54
CA GLN A 20 16.91 5.14 5.67
C GLN A 20 16.69 3.62 5.56
N LYS A 21 16.70 3.10 4.31
CA LYS A 21 16.72 1.66 3.95
C LYS A 21 15.40 0.89 4.04
N ILE A 22 14.26 1.55 4.20
CA ILE A 22 12.97 0.85 4.12
C ILE A 22 12.56 0.67 2.65
N PRO A 23 12.23 -0.57 2.22
CA PRO A 23 11.67 -0.81 0.90
C PRO A 23 10.24 -0.25 0.82
N ILE A 24 9.97 0.60 -0.18
CA ILE A 24 8.63 1.14 -0.47
C ILE A 24 7.85 0.29 -1.48
N GLU A 25 8.43 -0.83 -1.91
CA GLU A 25 7.84 -1.75 -2.87
C GLU A 25 7.63 -3.10 -2.20
N SER A 26 6.47 -3.68 -2.46
CA SER A 26 6.05 -4.99 -1.97
C SER A 26 5.37 -5.76 -3.11
N MET A 27 5.20 -7.07 -2.95
CA MET A 27 4.40 -7.83 -3.92
C MET A 27 2.91 -7.55 -3.70
N LEU A 28 2.14 -7.41 -4.78
CA LEU A 28 0.69 -7.22 -4.68
C LEU A 28 0.02 -8.34 -3.87
N SER A 29 0.56 -9.56 -3.95
CA SER A 29 0.11 -10.72 -3.17
C SER A 29 0.29 -10.58 -1.66
N GLU A 30 1.08 -9.61 -1.18
CA GLU A 30 1.44 -9.40 0.23
C GLU A 30 0.73 -8.18 0.86
N VAL A 31 0.30 -7.24 0.03
CA VAL A 31 -0.30 -5.95 0.47
C VAL A 31 -1.79 -5.83 0.14
N SER A 32 -2.37 -6.80 -0.57
CA SER A 32 -3.78 -6.78 -0.99
C SER A 32 -4.74 -7.28 0.09
N GLU A 33 -4.74 -6.64 1.25
CA GLU A 33 -5.56 -7.11 2.37
C GLU A 33 -7.07 -7.02 2.12
N ASP A 34 -7.76 -8.14 2.36
CA ASP A 34 -9.21 -8.19 2.46
C ASP A 34 -9.62 -7.89 3.91
N LYS A 35 -9.73 -6.59 4.21
CA LYS A 35 -10.06 -6.11 5.57
C LYS A 35 -11.38 -6.69 6.09
N ALA A 36 -12.35 -6.95 5.21
CA ALA A 36 -13.62 -7.55 5.61
C ALA A 36 -13.43 -9.00 6.10
N ARG A 37 -12.70 -9.82 5.33
CA ARG A 37 -12.41 -11.20 5.73
C ARG A 37 -11.41 -11.31 6.87
N THR A 38 -10.45 -10.39 6.97
CA THR A 38 -9.56 -10.31 8.13
C THR A 38 -10.38 -10.10 9.40
N ASN A 39 -11.29 -9.12 9.39
CA ASN A 39 -12.13 -8.80 10.54
C ASN A 39 -13.06 -9.95 10.95
N GLU A 40 -13.60 -10.69 9.98
CA GLU A 40 -14.48 -11.84 10.26
C GLU A 40 -13.73 -13.05 10.83
N SER A 41 -12.53 -13.33 10.32
CA SER A 41 -11.79 -14.54 10.68
C SER A 41 -10.75 -14.32 11.79
N GLY A 42 -10.50 -13.06 12.18
CA GLY A 42 -9.43 -12.66 13.10
C GLY A 42 -8.01 -12.90 12.56
N ASN A 43 -7.87 -13.38 11.32
CA ASN A 43 -6.60 -13.72 10.69
C ASN A 43 -6.48 -12.93 9.40
N ARG A 44 -5.29 -12.36 9.14
CA ARG A 44 -5.03 -11.59 7.92
C ARG A 44 -5.37 -12.39 6.66
N LYS A 45 -6.21 -11.84 5.80
CA LYS A 45 -6.59 -12.44 4.50
C LYS A 45 -6.19 -11.51 3.37
N LEU A 46 -5.62 -12.07 2.30
CA LEU A 46 -5.14 -11.32 1.14
C LEU A 46 -5.93 -11.74 -0.10
N VAL A 47 -6.37 -10.77 -0.91
CA VAL A 47 -7.14 -11.01 -2.14
C VAL A 47 -6.30 -11.75 -3.17
N TYR A 48 -5.01 -11.42 -3.28
CA TYR A 48 -4.10 -12.03 -4.24
C TYR A 48 -3.10 -13.00 -3.60
N GLU A 49 -3.37 -13.57 -2.43
CA GLU A 49 -2.42 -14.47 -1.72
C GLU A 49 -1.81 -15.57 -2.62
N LYS A 50 -2.65 -16.18 -3.46
CA LYS A 50 -2.28 -17.30 -4.34
C LYS A 50 -2.03 -16.90 -5.79
N GLY A 51 -2.13 -15.62 -6.14
CA GLY A 51 -2.02 -15.14 -7.53
C GLY A 51 -1.20 -13.86 -7.63
N ARG A 52 -0.83 -13.44 -8.86
CA ARG A 52 -0.14 -12.16 -9.12
C ARG A 52 1.13 -11.92 -8.28
N LYS A 53 1.89 -12.99 -8.03
CA LYS A 53 3.20 -12.97 -7.33
C LYS A 53 4.32 -12.36 -8.19
N ASP A 54 4.02 -12.07 -9.44
CA ASP A 54 4.88 -11.46 -10.45
C ASP A 54 4.78 -9.92 -10.46
N MET A 55 3.86 -9.33 -9.68
CA MET A 55 3.59 -7.90 -9.72
C MET A 55 4.08 -7.17 -8.46
N GLN A 56 5.13 -6.37 -8.62
CA GLN A 56 5.55 -5.39 -7.62
C GLN A 56 4.69 -4.14 -7.69
N VAL A 57 4.36 -3.59 -6.53
CA VAL A 57 3.57 -2.37 -6.36
C VAL A 57 4.21 -1.48 -5.31
N ILE A 58 3.92 -0.19 -5.37
CA ILE A 58 4.30 0.71 -4.28
C ILE A 58 3.34 0.46 -3.13
N ASP A 59 3.91 0.10 -1.97
CA ASP A 59 3.20 -0.15 -0.73
C ASP A 59 2.82 1.19 -0.11
N MET A 60 1.58 1.59 -0.38
CA MET A 60 1.09 2.90 0.05
C MET A 60 0.80 2.94 1.56
N ASP A 61 0.49 1.79 2.19
CA ASP A 61 0.36 1.71 3.63
C ASP A 61 1.71 1.96 4.31
N GLU A 62 2.81 1.41 3.78
CA GLU A 62 4.15 1.71 4.29
C GLU A 62 4.51 3.20 4.13
N VAL A 63 4.22 3.77 2.96
CA VAL A 63 4.50 5.19 2.68
C VAL A 63 3.67 6.12 3.56
N ALA A 64 2.36 5.88 3.65
CA ALA A 64 1.41 6.76 4.34
C ALA A 64 1.37 6.52 5.85
N HIS A 65 1.39 5.27 6.30
CA HIS A 65 1.25 4.97 7.72
C HIS A 65 2.58 4.97 8.45
N HIS A 66 3.67 4.51 7.84
CA HIS A 66 4.96 4.43 8.50
C HIS A 66 5.86 5.64 8.18
N ILE A 67 6.27 5.81 6.92
CA ILE A 67 7.27 6.80 6.52
C ILE A 67 6.77 8.23 6.79
N TYR A 68 5.53 8.55 6.38
CA TYR A 68 4.94 9.86 6.63
C TYR A 68 4.81 10.15 8.12
N ARG A 69 4.42 9.16 8.93
CA ARG A 69 4.30 9.34 10.39
C ARG A 69 5.64 9.64 11.02
N ILE A 70 6.71 8.93 10.66
CA ILE A 70 8.06 9.27 11.15
C ILE A 70 8.45 10.69 10.72
N ALA A 71 8.16 11.08 9.48
CA ALA A 71 8.51 12.39 8.96
C ALA A 71 7.81 13.56 9.66
N ARG A 72 6.59 13.36 10.17
CA ARG A 72 5.74 14.42 10.74
C ARG A 72 5.56 14.33 12.26
N PHE A 73 5.53 13.11 12.78
CA PHE A 73 5.26 12.76 14.16
C PHE A 73 6.23 11.65 14.64
N PRO A 74 7.56 11.91 14.68
CA PRO A 74 8.58 10.88 14.94
C PRO A 74 8.41 10.16 16.30
N GLU A 75 7.82 10.84 17.28
CA GLU A 75 7.56 10.28 18.61
C GLU A 75 6.27 9.45 18.69
N SER A 76 5.45 9.45 17.64
CA SER A 76 4.13 8.82 17.66
C SER A 76 4.15 7.39 17.12
N LYS A 77 3.47 6.51 17.87
CA LYS A 77 3.15 5.13 17.47
C LYS A 77 1.67 4.95 17.13
N LYS A 78 0.88 6.03 17.12
CA LYS A 78 -0.56 5.96 16.89
C LYS A 78 -0.83 5.94 15.39
N GLU A 79 -1.42 4.86 14.89
CA GLU A 79 -1.86 4.77 13.49
C GLU A 79 -2.90 5.83 13.12
N SER A 80 -3.71 6.28 14.08
CA SER A 80 -4.71 7.33 13.87
C SER A 80 -4.12 8.70 13.50
N GLU A 81 -2.82 8.90 13.66
CA GLU A 81 -2.11 10.14 13.29
C GLU A 81 -1.50 10.06 11.88
N SER A 82 -1.67 8.91 11.21
CA SER A 82 -1.28 8.72 9.83
C SER A 82 -2.41 9.12 8.86
N PRO A 83 -2.09 9.65 7.67
CA PRO A 83 -3.07 9.92 6.62
C PRO A 83 -3.75 8.64 6.15
N ALA A 84 -4.98 8.77 5.65
CA ALA A 84 -5.67 7.68 4.99
C ALA A 84 -4.86 7.19 3.77
N SER A 85 -4.77 5.88 3.63
CA SER A 85 -3.98 5.22 2.59
C SER A 85 -4.86 4.35 1.68
N ALA A 86 -4.36 4.10 0.47
CA ALA A 86 -4.83 3.03 -0.40
C ALA A 86 -3.93 1.80 -0.20
N ASP A 87 -4.40 0.59 -0.48
CA ASP A 87 -3.59 -0.61 -0.22
C ASP A 87 -2.42 -0.73 -1.24
N ALA A 88 -2.61 -0.22 -2.47
CA ALA A 88 -1.56 -0.22 -3.49
C ALA A 88 -1.67 0.96 -4.47
N PHE A 89 -0.53 1.40 -4.99
CA PHE A 89 -0.46 2.30 -6.14
C PHE A 89 0.13 1.58 -7.35
N VAL A 90 -0.61 1.62 -8.45
CA VAL A 90 -0.23 1.00 -9.72
C VAL A 90 -0.31 2.00 -10.86
N ILE A 91 0.55 1.82 -11.85
CA ILE A 91 0.51 2.59 -13.10
C ILE A 91 0.38 1.59 -14.23
N SER A 92 -0.67 1.75 -15.03
CA SER A 92 -0.91 0.90 -16.20
C SER A 92 0.02 1.26 -17.36
N ALA A 93 0.08 0.37 -18.36
CA ALA A 93 0.96 0.53 -19.51
C ALA A 93 0.66 1.78 -20.36
N ASP A 94 -0.54 2.36 -20.23
CA ASP A 94 -0.98 3.62 -20.85
C ASP A 94 -0.74 4.85 -19.96
N ASN A 95 0.10 4.73 -18.92
CA ASN A 95 0.47 5.80 -17.98
C ASN A 95 -0.68 6.36 -17.13
N MET A 96 -1.80 5.66 -17.01
CA MET A 96 -2.84 6.04 -16.06
C MET A 96 -2.45 5.65 -14.62
N TYR A 97 -2.63 6.60 -13.70
CA TYR A 97 -2.43 6.39 -12.28
C TYR A 97 -3.67 5.78 -11.66
N SER A 98 -3.52 4.65 -10.98
CA SER A 98 -4.61 4.02 -10.23
C SER A 98 -4.19 3.81 -8.78
N LEU A 99 -4.94 4.43 -7.87
CA LEU A 99 -4.93 4.07 -6.46
C LEU A 99 -5.90 2.92 -6.28
N LEU A 100 -5.37 1.77 -5.89
CA LEU A 100 -6.17 0.58 -5.63
C LEU A 100 -6.48 0.53 -4.14
N SER A 101 -7.70 0.92 -3.81
CA SER A 101 -8.32 0.59 -2.53
C SER A 101 -9.20 -0.63 -2.75
N VAL A 102 -8.88 -1.75 -2.12
CA VAL A 102 -9.58 -3.01 -2.32
C VAL A 102 -10.83 -3.03 -1.45
N TYR A 103 -11.99 -2.77 -2.06
CA TYR A 103 -13.31 -2.87 -1.41
C TYR A 103 -14.08 -4.08 -1.95
N VAL A 104 -14.38 -5.07 -1.10
CA VAL A 104 -15.25 -6.19 -1.47
C VAL A 104 -16.70 -5.84 -1.13
N GLN A 105 -17.57 -5.68 -2.15
CA GLN A 105 -19.01 -5.55 -1.93
C GLN A 105 -19.64 -6.93 -1.64
N LYS A 106 -20.27 -7.06 -0.46
CA LYS A 106 -21.11 -8.22 -0.12
C LYS A 106 -22.39 -8.20 -0.98
N LYS A 107 -22.49 -9.11 -1.95
CA LYS A 107 -23.79 -9.41 -2.58
C LYS A 107 -24.57 -10.30 -1.61
N ILE A 108 -25.49 -9.70 -0.86
CA ILE A 108 -26.46 -10.44 -0.04
C ILE A 108 -27.43 -11.12 -1.03
N LEU A 109 -27.24 -12.41 -1.27
CA LEU A 109 -28.26 -13.25 -1.90
C LEU A 109 -29.32 -13.52 -0.81
N ARG A 110 -30.52 -12.95 -1.00
CA ARG A 110 -31.72 -13.28 -0.23
C ARG A 110 -32.39 -14.51 -0.82
#